data_AF-A0A540WI17-F1
#
_entry.id   AF-A0A540WI17-F1
#
_cell.length_a   1.000
_cell.length_b   1.000
_cell.length_c   1.000
_cell.angle_alpha   90.00
_cell.angle_beta   90.00
_cell.angle_gamma   90.00
#
_symmetry.space_group_name_H-M   'P 1'
#
loop_
_entity.id
_entity.type
_entity.pdbx_description
1 polymer ?
#
loop_
_entity_poly.entity_id
_entity_poly.type
_entity_poly.pdbx_seq_one_letter_code
_entity_poly.pdbx_strand_id
1 'polypeptide(L)'
;MALLVGYLGATGSLRFIVRLFTMLVHELGHAVTAWLCGIPAVPSLWVTSMGSERWYSLALALAGALGALTWIGWKLRRWAWVTWGVVLLTCQLVCTVGLPMSSTLPLVIFGGDGGMLVLGTVLMGCFYVRPGSYLHVRALRWGLVPIGALSFWDGFLTWWRARTNAEEIPFGRMEGQGLSDPSRLVDEHGWQEGDLIRRYVTLGVLCLVALAVFHILHLYRGRSRLRAAVRALRHQEE
;
A
#
# COMPACT_ATOMS: atom_id res chain seq x y z
N MET A 1 3.10 -9.59 16.25
CA MET A 1 3.44 -10.90 15.64
C MET A 1 3.72 -10.75 14.15
N ALA A 2 2.76 -10.35 13.29
CA ALA A 2 2.99 -10.21 11.85
C ALA A 2 4.17 -9.30 11.48
N LEU A 3 4.25 -8.10 12.07
CA LEU A 3 5.40 -7.20 11.86
C LEU A 3 6.72 -7.79 12.35
N LEU A 4 6.73 -8.58 13.43
CA LEU A 4 7.94 -9.23 13.93
C LEU A 4 8.41 -10.34 12.96
N VAL A 5 7.47 -11.17 12.49
CA VAL A 5 7.75 -12.22 11.51
C VAL A 5 8.21 -11.60 10.18
N GLY A 6 7.56 -10.53 9.74
CA GLY A 6 7.96 -9.79 8.54
C GLY A 6 9.37 -9.21 8.66
N TYR A 7 9.70 -8.61 9.82
CA TYR A 7 11.04 -8.09 10.08
C TYR A 7 12.09 -9.21 10.01
N LEU A 8 11.88 -10.31 10.76
CA LEU A 8 12.79 -11.46 10.77
C LEU A 8 12.96 -12.08 9.38
N GLY A 9 11.88 -12.17 8.61
CA GLY A 9 11.91 -12.66 7.23
C GLY A 9 12.70 -11.76 6.29
N ALA A 10 12.50 -10.44 6.37
CA ALA A 10 13.20 -9.45 5.55
C ALA A 10 14.71 -9.35 5.89
N THR A 11 15.08 -9.62 7.14
CA THR A 11 16.49 -9.62 7.59
C THR A 11 17.16 -10.99 7.56
N GLY A 12 16.42 -12.07 7.28
CA GLY A 12 16.89 -13.44 7.41
C GLY A 12 17.51 -14.04 6.15
N SER A 13 17.96 -15.29 6.24
CA SER A 13 18.57 -16.05 5.13
C SER A 13 17.63 -16.35 3.95
N LEU A 14 16.32 -16.18 4.14
CA LEU A 14 15.29 -16.40 3.12
C LEU A 14 14.95 -15.14 2.31
N ARG A 15 15.78 -14.08 2.39
CA ARG A 15 15.53 -12.78 1.75
C ARG A 15 15.24 -12.88 0.25
N PHE A 16 15.88 -13.81 -0.47
CA PHE A 16 15.62 -14.04 -1.89
C PHE A 16 14.18 -14.52 -2.17
N ILE A 17 13.69 -15.48 -1.38
CA ILE A 17 12.31 -15.98 -1.51
C ILE A 17 11.32 -14.89 -1.16
N VAL A 18 11.60 -14.13 -0.11
CA VAL A 18 10.79 -12.95 0.27
C VAL A 18 10.71 -11.99 -0.91
N ARG A 19 11.84 -11.72 -1.58
CA ARG A 19 11.90 -10.79 -2.72
C ARG A 19 10.99 -11.18 -3.89
N LEU A 20 10.79 -12.49 -4.14
CA LEU A 20 9.86 -12.94 -5.19
C LEU A 20 8.41 -12.47 -4.93
N PHE A 21 7.98 -12.44 -3.67
CA PHE A 21 6.64 -11.99 -3.31
C PHE A 21 6.56 -10.48 -3.16
N THR A 22 7.61 -9.85 -2.63
CA THR A 22 7.61 -8.41 -2.40
C THR A 22 7.72 -7.63 -3.71
N MET A 23 8.44 -8.14 -4.71
CA MET A 23 8.51 -7.54 -6.05
C MET A 23 7.16 -7.52 -6.76
N LEU A 24 6.31 -8.54 -6.58
CA LEU A 24 4.95 -8.47 -7.12
C LEU A 24 4.16 -7.29 -6.52
N VAL A 25 4.37 -6.99 -5.24
CA VAL A 25 3.74 -5.84 -4.57
C VAL A 25 4.38 -4.52 -5.01
N HIS A 26 5.70 -4.52 -5.28
CA HIS A 26 6.43 -3.40 -5.89
C HIS A 26 5.85 -3.03 -7.25
N GLU A 27 5.75 -4.01 -8.16
CA GLU A 27 5.18 -3.81 -9.51
C GLU A 27 3.71 -3.41 -9.45
N LEU A 28 2.94 -4.01 -8.53
CA LEU A 28 1.56 -3.57 -8.29
C LEU A 28 1.51 -2.13 -7.79
N GLY A 29 2.52 -1.67 -7.04
CA GLY A 29 2.68 -0.28 -6.62
C GLY A 29 2.81 0.69 -7.79
N HIS A 30 3.69 0.39 -8.76
CA HIS A 30 3.77 1.14 -10.02
C HIS A 30 2.42 1.15 -10.75
N ALA A 31 1.80 -0.03 -10.92
CA ALA A 31 0.56 -0.17 -11.68
C ALA A 31 -0.61 0.59 -11.03
N VAL A 32 -0.79 0.49 -9.71
CA VAL A 32 -1.83 1.22 -8.98
C VAL A 32 -1.63 2.72 -9.11
N THR A 33 -0.38 3.19 -8.99
CA THR A 33 -0.07 4.61 -9.13
C THR A 33 -0.32 5.09 -10.56
N ALA A 34 0.03 4.29 -11.57
CA ALA A 34 -0.25 4.55 -12.97
C ALA A 34 -1.77 4.62 -13.25
N TRP A 35 -2.55 3.66 -12.75
CA TRP A 35 -4.01 3.65 -12.91
C TRP A 35 -4.67 4.88 -12.28
N LEU A 36 -4.22 5.31 -11.09
CA LEU A 36 -4.70 6.54 -10.45
C LEU A 36 -4.34 7.81 -11.24
N CYS A 37 -3.26 7.78 -12.01
CA CYS A 37 -2.86 8.83 -12.94
C CYS A 37 -3.52 8.71 -14.33
N GLY A 38 -4.34 7.67 -14.55
CA GLY A 38 -4.98 7.41 -15.85
C GLY A 38 -4.06 6.78 -16.89
N ILE A 39 -2.91 6.24 -16.51
CA ILE A 39 -1.99 5.55 -17.41
C ILE A 39 -2.31 4.05 -17.40
N PRO A 40 -2.49 3.40 -18.56
CA PRO A 40 -2.67 1.96 -18.61
C PRO A 40 -1.38 1.27 -18.16
N ALA A 41 -1.50 0.34 -17.22
CA ALA A 41 -0.38 -0.42 -16.70
C ALA A 41 -0.78 -1.88 -16.42
N VAL A 42 0.15 -2.79 -16.62
CA VAL A 42 0.00 -4.21 -16.32
C VAL A 42 1.20 -4.65 -15.48
N PRO A 43 1.00 -4.97 -14.19
CA PRO A 43 2.08 -5.47 -13.35
C PRO A 43 2.42 -6.91 -13.76
N SER A 44 3.70 -7.20 -13.93
CA SER A 44 4.22 -8.57 -14.07
C SER A 44 5.03 -8.95 -12.82
N LEU A 45 5.75 -10.08 -12.86
CA LEU A 45 6.54 -10.54 -11.71
C LEU A 45 7.72 -9.62 -11.36
N TRP A 46 8.26 -8.92 -12.37
CA TRP A 46 9.50 -8.15 -12.22
C TRP A 46 9.49 -6.79 -12.90
N VAL A 47 8.48 -6.51 -13.74
CA VAL A 47 8.39 -5.26 -14.50
C VAL A 47 6.94 -4.84 -14.70
N THR A 48 6.68 -3.56 -14.67
CA THR A 48 5.36 -3.00 -14.98
C THR A 48 5.37 -2.44 -16.38
N SER A 49 4.64 -3.11 -17.27
CA SER A 49 4.42 -2.60 -18.63
C SER A 49 3.38 -1.50 -18.57
N MET A 50 3.76 -0.29 -18.96
CA MET A 50 2.91 0.90 -18.88
C MET A 50 2.92 1.71 -20.19
N GLY A 51 1.80 2.38 -20.46
CA GLY A 51 1.68 3.28 -21.61
C GLY A 51 2.45 4.59 -21.40
N SER A 52 2.78 5.26 -22.50
CA SER A 52 3.43 6.58 -22.50
C SER A 52 2.47 7.74 -22.24
N GLU A 53 1.16 7.52 -22.39
CA GLU A 53 0.13 8.56 -22.36
C GLU A 53 -1.04 8.19 -21.43
N ARG A 54 -1.80 9.21 -21.03
CA ARG A 54 -3.02 9.04 -20.24
C ARG A 54 -4.16 8.59 -21.13
N TRP A 55 -4.88 7.56 -20.66
CA TRP A 55 -6.13 7.12 -21.23
C TRP A 55 -7.26 7.68 -20.37
N TYR A 56 -7.80 8.84 -20.75
CA TYR A 56 -8.91 9.46 -20.01
C TYR A 56 -10.15 8.57 -19.94
N SER A 57 -10.36 7.70 -20.93
CA SER A 57 -11.40 6.67 -20.90
C SER A 57 -11.17 5.64 -19.78
N LEU A 58 -9.92 5.19 -19.58
CA LEU A 58 -9.55 4.31 -18.46
C LEU A 58 -9.75 5.02 -17.13
N ALA A 59 -9.30 6.28 -17.01
CA ALA A 59 -9.51 7.07 -15.81
C ALA A 59 -11.01 7.23 -15.51
N LEU A 60 -11.82 7.54 -16.53
CA LEU A 60 -13.28 7.66 -16.36
C LEU A 60 -13.91 6.33 -15.95
N ALA A 61 -13.47 5.20 -16.51
CA ALA A 61 -13.95 3.87 -16.13
C ALA A 61 -13.60 3.54 -14.66
N LEU A 62 -12.36 3.81 -14.24
CA LEU A 62 -11.93 3.63 -12.85
C LEU A 62 -12.71 4.55 -11.90
N ALA A 63 -12.92 5.81 -12.27
CA ALA A 63 -13.70 6.76 -11.48
C ALA A 63 -15.17 6.32 -11.39
N GLY A 64 -15.75 5.80 -12.47
CA GLY A 64 -17.09 5.21 -12.48
C GLY A 64 -17.19 4.01 -11.54
N ALA A 65 -16.21 3.11 -11.55
CA ALA A 65 -16.16 1.95 -10.65
C ALA A 65 -16.03 2.36 -9.18
N LEU A 66 -15.16 3.33 -8.86
CA LEU A 66 -15.01 3.86 -7.51
C LEU A 66 -16.25 4.64 -7.05
N GLY A 67 -16.89 5.38 -7.96
CA GLY A 67 -18.17 6.06 -7.73
C GLY A 67 -19.28 5.07 -7.41
N ALA A 68 -19.38 3.97 -8.18
CA ALA A 68 -20.32 2.89 -7.92
C ALA A 68 -20.05 2.21 -6.56
N LEU A 69 -18.79 1.93 -6.23
CA LEU A 69 -18.41 1.39 -4.91
C LEU A 69 -18.84 2.33 -3.77
N THR A 70 -18.61 3.64 -3.93
CA THR A 70 -18.99 4.67 -2.97
C THR A 70 -20.52 4.70 -2.78
N TRP A 71 -21.27 4.70 -3.88
CA TRP A 71 -22.73 4.66 -3.89
C TRP A 71 -23.25 3.41 -3.18
N ILE A 72 -22.76 2.22 -3.57
CA ILE A 72 -23.17 0.94 -2.98
C ILE A 72 -22.85 0.95 -1.48
N GLY A 73 -21.66 1.41 -1.11
CA GLY A 73 -21.26 1.60 0.29
C GLY A 73 -22.23 2.47 1.08
N TRP A 74 -22.67 3.58 0.49
CA TRP A 74 -23.66 4.48 1.10
C TRP A 74 -25.03 3.81 1.25
N LYS A 75 -25.55 3.15 0.21
CA LYS A 75 -26.82 2.41 0.25
C LYS A 75 -26.82 1.31 1.30
N LEU A 76 -25.71 0.58 1.43
CA LEU A 76 -25.53 -0.48 2.42
C LEU A 76 -25.13 0.04 3.81
N ARG A 77 -25.08 1.37 4.01
CA ARG A 77 -24.62 2.04 5.26
C ARG A 77 -23.24 1.57 5.72
N ARG A 78 -22.39 1.14 4.77
CA ARG A 78 -20.99 0.73 4.98
C ARG A 78 -20.09 1.94 4.81
N TRP A 79 -20.08 2.81 5.81
CA TRP A 79 -19.32 4.07 5.77
C TRP A 79 -17.83 3.91 5.44
N ALA A 80 -17.20 2.79 5.81
CA ALA A 80 -15.82 2.52 5.41
C ALA A 80 -15.64 2.49 3.88
N TRP A 81 -16.60 1.95 3.13
CA TRP A 81 -16.54 1.92 1.66
C TRP A 81 -16.71 3.31 1.07
N VAL A 82 -17.57 4.14 1.68
CA VAL A 82 -17.75 5.54 1.29
C VAL A 82 -16.45 6.31 1.52
N THR A 83 -15.84 6.18 2.70
CA THR A 83 -14.57 6.84 3.02
C THR A 83 -13.47 6.46 2.04
N TRP A 84 -13.25 5.16 1.81
CA TRP A 84 -12.21 4.71 0.87
C TRP A 84 -12.51 5.13 -0.57
N GLY A 85 -13.76 5.04 -1.00
CA GLY A 85 -14.17 5.46 -2.33
C GLY A 85 -13.94 6.96 -2.58
N VAL A 86 -14.32 7.82 -1.62
CA VAL A 86 -14.08 9.27 -1.70
C VAL A 86 -12.58 9.60 -1.71
N VAL A 87 -11.80 8.94 -0.84
CA VAL A 87 -10.34 9.14 -0.80
C VAL A 87 -9.71 8.75 -2.13
N LEU A 88 -10.04 7.57 -2.66
CA LEU A 88 -9.48 7.08 -3.93
C LEU A 88 -9.92 7.93 -5.12
N LEU A 89 -11.18 8.37 -5.17
CA LEU A 89 -11.67 9.31 -6.20
C LEU A 89 -10.93 10.65 -6.15
N THR A 90 -10.69 11.16 -4.95
CA THR A 90 -9.96 12.42 -4.76
C THR A 90 -8.51 12.27 -5.20
N CYS A 91 -7.84 11.20 -4.77
CA CYS A 91 -6.49 10.89 -5.21
C CYS A 91 -6.43 10.74 -6.74
N GLN A 92 -7.37 10.00 -7.34
CA GLN A 92 -7.43 9.82 -8.79
C GLN A 92 -7.62 11.14 -9.53
N LEU A 93 -8.54 12.00 -9.07
CA LEU A 93 -8.79 13.30 -9.67
C LEU A 93 -7.52 14.17 -9.65
N VAL A 94 -6.85 14.24 -8.50
CA VAL A 94 -5.60 14.99 -8.35
C VAL A 94 -4.50 14.41 -9.24
N CYS A 95 -4.33 13.09 -9.24
CA CYS A 95 -3.29 12.42 -10.02
C CYS A 95 -3.52 12.50 -11.54
N THR A 96 -4.78 12.38 -11.99
CA THR A 96 -5.12 12.36 -13.43
C THR A 96 -5.24 13.76 -14.03
N VAL A 97 -5.84 14.71 -13.31
CA VAL A 97 -6.14 16.06 -13.83
C VAL A 97 -5.21 17.13 -13.26
N GLY A 98 -4.82 17.00 -11.99
CA GLY A 98 -4.03 18.02 -11.28
C GLY A 98 -2.52 17.97 -11.54
N LEU A 99 -1.98 16.83 -11.98
CA LEU A 99 -0.55 16.67 -12.25
C LEU A 99 -0.24 16.81 -13.74
N PRO A 100 0.89 17.45 -14.12
CA PRO A 100 1.43 17.34 -15.48
C PRO A 100 2.11 15.99 -15.70
N MET A 101 2.23 15.56 -16.97
CA MET A 101 2.86 14.28 -17.31
C MET A 101 4.32 14.16 -16.85
N SER A 102 5.06 15.27 -16.83
CA SER A 102 6.44 15.34 -16.32
C SER A 102 6.55 14.98 -14.84
N SER A 103 5.50 15.19 -14.05
CA SER A 103 5.44 14.81 -12.63
C SER A 103 4.79 13.45 -12.41
N THR A 104 4.02 12.95 -13.37
CA THR A 104 3.36 11.64 -13.27
C THR A 104 4.36 10.50 -13.32
N LEU A 105 5.31 10.51 -14.27
CA LEU A 105 6.28 9.44 -14.39
C LEU A 105 7.14 9.23 -13.12
N PRO A 106 7.76 10.26 -12.52
CA PRO A 106 8.50 10.07 -11.27
C PRO A 106 7.58 9.65 -10.12
N LEU A 107 6.31 10.06 -10.11
CA LEU A 107 5.36 9.57 -9.11
C LEU A 107 5.06 8.07 -9.28
N VAL A 108 4.92 7.60 -10.52
CA VAL A 108 4.72 6.17 -10.81
C VAL A 108 5.95 5.36 -10.42
N ILE A 109 7.16 5.84 -10.72
CA ILE A 109 8.42 5.19 -10.31
C ILE A 109 8.54 5.15 -8.78
N PHE A 110 8.25 6.27 -8.10
CA PHE A 110 8.16 6.30 -6.63
C PHE A 110 7.12 5.31 -6.08
N GLY A 111 6.07 5.05 -6.86
CA GLY A 111 5.00 4.11 -6.54
C GLY A 111 5.45 2.66 -6.39
N GLY A 112 6.65 2.26 -6.83
CA GLY A 112 7.18 0.92 -6.62
C GLY A 112 7.39 0.63 -5.13
N ASP A 113 8.48 1.17 -4.57
CA ASP A 113 8.79 1.07 -3.13
C ASP A 113 7.70 1.72 -2.27
N GLY A 114 7.11 2.82 -2.73
CA GLY A 114 6.02 3.51 -2.03
C GLY A 114 4.78 2.63 -1.93
N GLY A 115 4.51 1.85 -2.98
CA GLY A 115 3.47 0.84 -3.04
C GLY A 115 3.72 -0.31 -2.07
N MET A 116 4.97 -0.76 -1.92
CA MET A 116 5.32 -1.76 -0.90
C MET A 116 4.94 -1.30 0.52
N LEU A 117 5.14 -0.01 0.83
CA LEU A 117 4.76 0.57 2.12
C LEU A 117 3.23 0.68 2.27
N VAL A 118 2.56 1.28 1.29
CA VAL A 118 1.11 1.57 1.36
C VAL A 118 0.27 0.30 1.17
N LEU A 119 0.52 -0.48 0.12
CA LEU A 119 -0.20 -1.74 -0.12
C LEU A 119 0.15 -2.77 0.94
N GLY A 120 1.41 -2.86 1.39
CA GLY A 120 1.79 -3.71 2.52
C GLY A 120 0.99 -3.39 3.79
N THR A 121 0.78 -2.09 4.05
CA THR A 121 -0.08 -1.60 5.13
C THR A 121 -1.55 -1.99 4.95
N VAL A 122 -2.10 -1.85 3.74
CA VAL A 122 -3.49 -2.25 3.42
C VAL A 122 -3.67 -3.76 3.61
N LEU A 123 -2.73 -4.58 3.14
CA LEU A 123 -2.74 -6.04 3.28
C LEU A 123 -2.67 -6.48 4.74
N MET A 124 -1.83 -5.84 5.56
CA MET A 124 -1.83 -6.06 7.01
C MET A 124 -3.16 -5.61 7.64
N GLY A 125 -3.74 -4.51 7.15
CA GLY A 125 -5.05 -4.01 7.54
C GLY A 125 -6.20 -5.01 7.33
N CYS A 126 -6.06 -5.96 6.39
CA CYS A 126 -7.04 -7.02 6.17
C CYS A 126 -7.28 -7.89 7.42
N PHE A 127 -6.35 -7.89 8.39
CA PHE A 127 -6.54 -8.53 9.69
C PHE A 127 -7.78 -8.00 10.44
N TYR A 128 -8.07 -6.70 10.31
CA TYR A 128 -9.14 -6.03 11.06
C TYR A 128 -10.50 -6.04 10.36
N VAL A 129 -10.64 -6.78 9.26
CA VAL A 129 -11.89 -6.84 8.50
C VAL A 129 -13.00 -7.49 9.35
N ARG A 130 -14.23 -6.99 9.18
CA ARG A 130 -15.42 -7.45 9.92
C ARG A 130 -15.58 -8.99 9.87
N PRO A 131 -15.88 -9.63 11.02
CA PRO A 131 -16.30 -11.03 11.06
C PRO A 131 -17.51 -11.28 10.16
N GLY A 132 -17.48 -12.36 9.39
CA GLY A 132 -18.52 -12.69 8.39
C GLY A 132 -18.30 -12.10 6.99
N SER A 133 -17.27 -11.28 6.79
CA SER A 133 -16.81 -10.93 5.44
C SER A 133 -16.18 -12.13 4.72
N TYR A 134 -16.13 -12.11 3.40
CA TYR A 134 -15.49 -13.17 2.61
C TYR A 134 -14.03 -13.41 3.03
N LEU A 135 -13.25 -12.33 3.22
CA LEU A 135 -11.87 -12.37 3.72
C LEU A 135 -11.74 -13.01 5.11
N HIS A 136 -12.78 -12.85 5.95
CA HIS A 136 -12.79 -13.44 7.27
C HIS A 136 -13.20 -14.92 7.24
N VAL A 137 -14.26 -15.25 6.51
CA VAL A 137 -14.83 -16.61 6.44
C VAL A 137 -13.90 -17.57 5.72
N ARG A 138 -13.26 -17.13 4.63
CA ARG A 138 -12.34 -17.96 3.82
C ARG A 138 -10.89 -17.93 4.31
N ALA A 139 -10.62 -17.36 5.49
CA ALA A 139 -9.27 -17.30 6.07
C ALA A 139 -8.20 -16.56 5.23
N LEU A 140 -8.56 -15.90 4.12
CA LEU A 140 -7.63 -15.23 3.20
C LEU A 140 -6.73 -14.18 3.88
N ARG A 141 -7.23 -13.51 4.94
CA ARG A 141 -6.43 -12.56 5.72
C ARG A 141 -5.12 -13.14 6.24
N TRP A 142 -5.06 -14.44 6.50
CA TRP A 142 -3.86 -15.09 7.03
C TRP A 142 -2.74 -15.25 6.00
N GLY A 143 -3.06 -15.26 4.69
CA GLY A 143 -2.07 -15.16 3.63
C GLY A 143 -1.69 -13.72 3.30
N LEU A 144 -2.66 -12.80 3.31
CA LEU A 144 -2.42 -11.39 2.96
C LEU A 144 -1.57 -10.65 4.00
N VAL A 145 -1.80 -10.90 5.30
CA VAL A 145 -1.07 -10.25 6.38
C VAL A 145 0.45 -10.50 6.34
N PRO A 146 0.97 -11.73 6.21
CA PRO A 146 2.41 -11.96 6.11
C PRO A 146 3.00 -11.40 4.83
N ILE A 147 2.32 -11.49 3.68
CA ILE A 147 2.76 -10.85 2.43
C ILE A 147 2.90 -9.34 2.66
N GLY A 148 1.89 -8.70 3.24
CA GLY A 148 1.92 -7.28 3.52
C GLY A 148 3.03 -6.87 4.49
N ALA A 149 3.28 -7.67 5.53
CA ALA A 149 4.35 -7.41 6.48
C ALA A 149 5.75 -7.56 5.85
N LEU A 150 5.93 -8.57 5.01
CA LEU A 150 7.19 -8.80 4.28
C LEU A 150 7.45 -7.66 3.28
N SER A 151 6.46 -7.30 2.46
CA SER A 151 6.59 -6.18 1.51
C SER A 151 6.88 -4.87 2.23
N PHE A 152 6.17 -4.58 3.32
CA PHE A 152 6.41 -3.36 4.09
C PHE A 152 7.86 -3.29 4.60
N TRP A 153 8.36 -4.37 5.22
CA TRP A 153 9.70 -4.35 5.80
C TRP A 153 10.81 -4.39 4.75
N ASP A 154 10.63 -5.10 3.65
CA ASP A 154 11.63 -5.14 2.57
C ASP A 154 11.88 -3.73 1.99
N GLY A 155 10.80 -2.97 1.73
CA GLY A 155 10.90 -1.57 1.30
C GLY A 155 11.40 -0.67 2.44
N PHE A 156 10.76 -0.73 3.61
CA PHE A 156 11.05 0.20 4.71
C PHE A 156 12.47 0.07 5.26
N LEU A 157 13.02 -1.14 5.39
CA LEU A 157 14.37 -1.32 5.93
C LEU A 157 15.44 -0.73 5.01
N THR A 158 15.27 -0.89 3.70
CA THR A 158 16.17 -0.31 2.69
C THR A 158 16.29 1.20 2.90
N TRP A 159 15.16 1.91 2.93
CA TRP A 159 15.13 3.36 3.12
C TRP A 159 15.47 3.82 4.55
N TRP A 160 15.14 3.02 5.56
CA TRP A 160 15.48 3.33 6.95
C TRP A 160 16.99 3.29 7.20
N ARG A 161 17.69 2.30 6.63
CA ARG A 161 19.14 2.14 6.71
C ARG A 161 19.87 3.18 5.85
N ALA A 162 19.28 3.55 4.71
CA ALA A 162 19.80 4.60 3.83
C ALA A 162 20.05 5.95 4.56
N ARG A 163 19.35 6.22 5.68
CA ARG A 163 19.57 7.42 6.51
C ARG A 163 20.98 7.53 7.09
N THR A 164 21.65 6.40 7.32
CA THR A 164 23.00 6.34 7.90
C THR A 164 24.02 5.72 6.95
N ASN A 165 23.58 4.99 5.93
CA ASN A 165 24.43 4.40 4.91
C ASN A 165 23.78 4.54 3.53
N ALA A 166 24.21 5.52 2.73
CA ALA A 166 23.65 5.78 1.41
C ALA A 166 23.85 4.61 0.42
N GLU A 167 24.85 3.75 0.65
CA GLU A 167 25.12 2.57 -0.20
C GLU A 167 24.01 1.50 -0.14
N GLU A 168 23.09 1.60 0.83
CA GLU A 168 21.92 0.71 0.91
C GLU A 168 20.87 1.03 -0.15
N ILE A 169 20.91 2.24 -0.75
CA ILE A 169 20.01 2.58 -1.86
C ILE A 169 20.44 1.74 -3.07
N PRO A 170 19.53 0.95 -3.68
CA PRO A 170 19.89 0.03 -4.75
C PRO A 170 20.06 0.77 -6.09
N PHE A 171 21.02 1.69 -6.16
CA PHE A 171 21.39 2.39 -7.39
C PHE A 171 22.03 1.42 -8.40
N GLY A 172 21.97 1.82 -9.67
CA GLY A 172 22.61 1.13 -10.78
C GLY A 172 21.60 0.54 -11.76
N ARG A 173 22.10 -0.40 -12.57
CA ARG A 173 21.32 -1.07 -13.61
C ARG A 173 20.90 -2.47 -13.17
N MET A 174 19.66 -2.82 -13.46
CA MET A 174 19.10 -4.15 -13.36
C MET A 174 19.18 -4.85 -14.71
N GLU A 175 19.73 -6.05 -14.74
CA GLU A 175 19.84 -6.86 -15.97
C GLU A 175 18.46 -7.04 -16.62
N GLY A 176 18.35 -6.68 -17.89
CA GLY A 176 17.11 -6.81 -18.67
C GLY A 176 16.04 -5.73 -18.42
N GLN A 177 16.22 -4.80 -17.47
CA GLN A 177 15.24 -3.75 -17.16
C GLN A 177 15.76 -2.31 -17.27
N GLY A 178 17.08 -2.11 -17.28
CA GLY A 178 17.68 -0.77 -17.36
C GLY A 178 18.01 -0.21 -15.98
N LEU A 179 17.78 1.08 -15.74
CA LEU A 179 18.09 1.70 -14.45
C LEU A 179 17.09 1.29 -13.37
N SER A 180 17.58 1.11 -12.14
CA SER A 180 16.75 0.94 -10.94
C SER A 180 15.86 2.17 -10.69
N ASP A 181 14.74 1.99 -9.98
CA ASP A 181 13.83 3.11 -9.66
C ASP A 181 14.53 4.28 -8.96
N PRO A 182 15.38 4.07 -7.93
CA PRO A 182 16.14 5.18 -7.33
C PRO A 182 17.05 5.88 -8.33
N SER A 183 17.75 5.12 -9.19
CA SER A 183 18.59 5.72 -10.24
C SER A 183 17.77 6.53 -11.22
N ARG A 184 16.60 6.04 -11.66
CA ARG A 184 15.73 6.82 -12.56
C ARG A 184 15.23 8.11 -11.91
N LEU A 185 14.86 8.06 -10.64
CA LEU A 185 14.40 9.26 -9.92
C LEU A 185 15.50 10.32 -9.78
N VAL A 186 16.75 9.91 -9.51
CA VAL A 186 17.89 10.82 -9.39
C VAL A 186 18.40 11.26 -10.76
N ASP A 187 18.72 10.32 -11.63
CA ASP A 187 19.45 10.56 -12.88
C ASP A 187 18.53 11.12 -13.99
N GLU A 188 17.30 10.61 -14.12
CA GLU A 188 16.36 11.02 -15.18
C GLU A 188 15.45 12.17 -14.74
N HIS A 189 15.13 12.24 -13.45
CA HIS A 189 14.14 13.19 -12.89
C HIS A 189 14.73 14.20 -11.92
N GLY A 190 16.03 14.16 -11.63
CA GLY A 190 16.75 15.17 -10.84
C GLY A 190 16.36 15.23 -9.36
N TRP A 191 15.78 14.15 -8.81
CA TRP A 191 15.45 14.11 -7.39
C TRP A 191 16.72 14.01 -6.55
N GLN A 192 16.73 14.68 -5.40
CA GLN A 192 17.82 14.60 -4.44
C GLN A 192 17.70 13.30 -3.64
N GLU A 193 18.82 12.61 -3.41
CA GLU A 193 18.86 11.37 -2.61
C GLU A 193 18.29 11.58 -1.20
N GLY A 194 18.64 12.71 -0.57
CA GLY A 194 18.13 13.07 0.74
C GLY A 194 16.60 13.25 0.78
N ASP A 195 16.00 13.70 -0.32
CA ASP A 195 14.54 13.82 -0.44
C ASP A 195 13.88 12.46 -0.64
N LEU A 196 14.50 11.55 -1.40
CA LEU A 196 14.04 10.16 -1.53
C LEU A 196 13.96 9.48 -0.16
N ILE A 197 15.08 9.50 0.58
CA ILE A 197 15.16 8.90 1.92
C ILE A 197 14.07 9.50 2.83
N ARG A 198 13.97 10.85 2.86
CA ARG A 198 12.99 11.54 3.70
C ARG A 198 11.56 11.16 3.34
N ARG A 199 11.20 11.13 2.05
CA ARG A 199 9.85 10.82 1.58
C ARG A 199 9.46 9.37 1.91
N TYR A 200 10.32 8.39 1.61
CA TYR A 200 10.03 6.99 1.91
C TYR A 200 9.98 6.69 3.41
N VAL A 201 10.91 7.24 4.19
CA VAL A 201 10.89 7.05 5.65
C VAL A 201 9.65 7.70 6.26
N THR A 202 9.30 8.93 5.83
CA THR A 202 8.08 9.60 6.31
C THR A 202 6.84 8.79 5.96
N LEU A 203 6.73 8.31 4.73
CA LEU A 203 5.63 7.46 4.29
C LEU A 203 5.53 6.18 5.12
N GLY A 204 6.66 5.49 5.35
CA GLY A 204 6.70 4.28 6.16
C GLY A 204 6.31 4.52 7.61
N VAL A 205 6.75 5.62 8.22
CA VAL A 205 6.34 6.02 9.58
C VAL A 205 4.84 6.32 9.63
N LEU A 206 4.30 7.06 8.66
CA LEU A 206 2.86 7.34 8.58
C LEU A 206 2.04 6.05 8.45
N CYS A 207 2.51 5.08 7.66
CA CYS A 207 1.93 3.75 7.54
C CYS A 207 1.92 2.98 8.88
N LEU A 208 3.03 3.00 9.63
CA LEU A 208 3.11 2.38 10.97
C LEU A 208 2.16 3.07 11.97
N VAL A 209 2.10 4.40 11.95
CA VAL A 209 1.15 5.17 12.77
C VAL A 209 -0.28 4.80 12.42
N ALA A 210 -0.62 4.69 11.14
CA ALA A 210 -1.95 4.26 10.70
C ALA A 210 -2.30 2.86 11.22
N LEU A 211 -1.38 1.89 11.15
CA LEU A 211 -1.57 0.55 11.70
C LEU A 211 -1.76 0.56 13.21
N ALA A 212 -0.97 1.36 13.93
CA ALA A 212 -1.09 1.53 15.38
C ALA A 212 -2.47 2.11 15.75
N VAL A 213 -2.92 3.15 15.05
CA VAL A 213 -4.25 3.74 15.23
C VAL A 213 -5.35 2.71 14.95
N PHE A 214 -5.27 1.96 13.85
CA PHE A 214 -6.24 0.90 13.56
C PHE A 214 -6.29 -0.16 14.65
N HIS A 215 -5.13 -0.58 15.16
CA HIS A 215 -5.03 -1.55 16.25
C HIS A 215 -5.70 -1.03 17.52
N ILE A 216 -5.37 0.20 17.94
CA ILE A 216 -5.93 0.84 19.14
C ILE A 216 -7.45 1.00 19.01
N LEU A 217 -7.94 1.49 17.88
CA LEU A 217 -9.38 1.65 17.62
C LEU A 217 -10.12 0.30 17.68
N HIS A 218 -9.51 -0.77 17.16
CA HIS A 218 -10.10 -2.10 17.21
C HIS A 218 -10.16 -2.64 18.64
N LEU A 219 -9.08 -2.49 19.41
CA LEU A 219 -9.03 -2.88 20.83
C LEU A 219 -10.07 -2.11 21.66
N TYR A 220 -10.19 -0.80 21.44
CA TYR A 220 -11.17 0.04 22.13
C TYR A 220 -12.60 -0.41 21.84
N ARG A 221 -12.95 -0.64 20.57
CA ARG A 221 -14.25 -1.14 20.14
C ARG A 221 -14.52 -2.57 20.65
N GLY A 222 -13.50 -3.40 20.76
CA GLY A 222 -13.60 -4.73 21.34
C GLY A 222 -13.92 -4.69 22.83
N ARG A 223 -13.21 -3.86 23.60
CA ARG A 223 -13.44 -3.67 25.04
C ARG A 223 -14.83 -3.12 25.35
N SER A 224 -15.32 -2.15 24.56
CA SER A 224 -16.66 -1.60 24.77
C SER A 224 -17.76 -2.64 24.53
N ARG A 225 -17.62 -3.49 23.50
CA ARG A 225 -18.54 -4.61 23.24
C ARG A 225 -18.52 -5.65 24.35
N LEU A 226 -17.34 -6.03 24.84
CA LEU A 226 -17.21 -6.98 25.94
C LEU A 226 -17.87 -6.44 27.22
N ARG A 227 -17.64 -5.16 27.55
CA ARG A 227 -18.27 -4.51 28.70
C ARG A 227 -19.79 -4.47 28.57
N ALA A 228 -20.32 -4.20 27.38
CA ALA A 228 -21.75 -4.23 27.13
C ALA A 228 -22.34 -5.64 27.29
N ALA A 229 -21.66 -6.67 26.77
CA ALA A 229 -22.08 -8.07 26.91
C ALA A 229 -22.09 -8.53 28.37
N VAL A 230 -21.05 -8.22 29.14
CA VAL A 230 -20.98 -8.56 30.58
C VAL A 230 -22.09 -7.87 31.38
N ARG A 231 -22.44 -6.61 31.06
CA ARG A 231 -23.57 -5.92 31.69
C ARG A 231 -24.91 -6.56 31.33
N ALA A 232 -25.09 -6.97 30.07
CA ALA A 232 -26.31 -7.63 29.63
C ALA A 232 -26.53 -8.98 30.32
N LEU A 233 -25.47 -9.77 30.53
CA LEU A 233 -25.54 -11.05 31.23
C LEU A 233 -25.94 -10.88 32.70
N ARG A 234 -25.38 -9.88 33.41
CA ARG A 234 -25.74 -9.61 34.81
C ARG A 234 -27.21 -9.25 35.01
N HIS A 235 -27.82 -8.54 34.06
CA HIS A 235 -29.25 -8.22 34.12
C HIS A 235 -30.19 -9.39 33.79
N GLN A 236 -29.67 -10.53 33.31
CA GLN A 236 -30.48 -11.74 33.11
C GLN A 236 -30.46 -12.67 34.34
N GLU A 237 -29.56 -12.42 35.30
CA GLU A 237 -29.41 -13.21 36.53
C GLU A 237 -30.16 -12.59 37.72
N GLU A 238 -30.69 -11.37 37.57
CA GLU A 238 -31.56 -10.65 38.52
C GLU A 238 -33.04 -10.82 38.14
#